data_AF-A0A248YT14-F1
#
_entry.id   AF-A0A248YT14-F1
#
_cell.length_a   1.000
_cell.length_b   1.000
_cell.length_c   1.000
_cell.angle_alpha   90.00
_cell.angle_beta   90.00
_cell.angle_gamma   90.00
#
_symmetry.space_group_name_H-M   'P 1'
#
loop_
_entity.id
_entity.type
_entity.pdbx_description
1 polymer ?
#
loop_
_entity_poly.entity_id
_entity_poly.type
_entity_poly.pdbx_seq_one_letter_code
_entity_poly.pdbx_strand_id
1 'polypeptide(L)'
;MWWGPLVAAAAALVVVVGPGPAGAAPGTPAPSSSEQGPDEKAPAAHDDDELLSEALETANRNYVAAKGKLDKARQQQKKLADEAKQAEDELKQLAPDLERIAISAYRVGPAGQAAMLLDSSSPDDFLARALGINEINAVNDGKVGELNAARARALAAKTALDLQVQEQQRLTAVMAKQRQDVEKSLDLLGGNRQIGKGFVAATSPVAKAAPRAADGSFRPESCTKDDPTTSGCITARTLNAYKETRKAGFNRFASCHRNGGPFEHPKGRACDWSLINKGFVHAQNKDQILYGNNLAAFLIRNADRLGIYYVIWYRQIWFPATGWKSYSGASDHTDHVHMSLL
;
A
#
# COMPACT_ATOMS: atom_id res chain seq x y z
N MET A 1 47.93 5.31 11.87
CA MET A 1 47.53 3.97 12.34
C MET A 1 46.04 3.83 12.10
N TRP A 2 45.65 2.98 11.13
CA TRP A 2 44.30 2.46 10.75
C TRP A 2 43.14 3.48 10.69
N TRP A 3 42.21 3.42 9.73
CA TRP A 3 41.25 2.35 9.47
C TRP A 3 40.92 2.25 7.97
N GLY A 4 40.82 1.01 7.47
CA GLY A 4 40.32 0.67 6.15
C GLY A 4 38.79 0.62 6.07
N PRO A 5 38.23 0.38 4.86
CA PRO A 5 36.81 0.51 4.59
C PRO A 5 36.05 -0.76 5.02
N LEU A 6 34.99 -0.61 5.80
CA LEU A 6 34.00 -1.66 6.03
C LEU A 6 32.73 -1.35 5.28
N VAL A 7 32.64 -1.92 4.08
CA VAL A 7 31.37 -2.32 3.48
C VAL A 7 31.07 -3.71 4.00
N ALA A 8 30.02 -3.90 4.80
CA ALA A 8 29.21 -5.14 4.84
C ALA A 8 28.03 -5.06 5.82
N ALA A 9 26.87 -5.43 5.26
CA ALA A 9 25.81 -6.24 5.86
C ALA A 9 25.11 -5.76 7.15
N ALA A 10 23.89 -5.26 6.98
CA ALA A 10 22.88 -5.25 8.03
C ALA A 10 22.54 -6.70 8.43
N ALA A 11 23.00 -7.12 9.61
CA ALA A 11 22.56 -8.35 10.26
C ALA A 11 21.25 -8.10 10.99
N ALA A 12 20.20 -8.83 10.62
CA ALA A 12 18.94 -8.87 11.35
C ALA A 12 19.12 -9.63 12.67
N LEU A 13 18.99 -8.94 13.80
CA LEU A 13 18.90 -9.56 15.12
C LEU A 13 17.47 -10.05 15.35
N VAL A 14 17.25 -11.36 15.28
CA VAL A 14 15.99 -12.01 15.67
C VAL A 14 16.05 -12.26 17.17
N VAL A 15 15.24 -11.54 17.95
CA VAL A 15 14.97 -11.88 19.36
C VAL A 15 13.85 -12.92 19.37
N VAL A 16 14.22 -14.17 19.63
CA VAL A 16 13.28 -15.27 19.87
C VAL A 16 12.81 -15.18 21.32
N VAL A 17 11.56 -14.77 21.54
CA VAL A 17 10.88 -14.95 22.83
C VAL A 17 10.10 -16.26 22.75
N GLY A 18 10.53 -17.26 23.52
CA GLY A 18 9.86 -18.57 23.59
C GLY A 18 8.53 -18.50 24.34
N PRO A 19 7.53 -19.33 23.99
CA PRO A 19 6.25 -19.36 24.68
C PRO A 19 6.38 -20.08 26.04
N GLY A 20 5.95 -19.42 27.12
CA GLY A 20 5.73 -20.06 28.42
C GLY A 20 4.44 -20.91 28.41
N PRO A 21 4.36 -21.97 29.23
CA PRO A 21 3.23 -22.89 29.22
C PRO A 21 1.98 -22.27 29.86
N ALA A 22 0.86 -22.28 29.13
CA ALA A 22 -0.46 -22.02 29.69
C ALA A 22 -1.02 -23.32 30.28
N GLY A 23 -1.20 -23.35 31.60
CA GLY A 23 -1.91 -24.42 32.30
C GLY A 23 -3.41 -24.32 32.02
N ALA A 24 -3.98 -25.34 31.39
CA ALA A 24 -5.42 -25.51 31.26
C ALA A 24 -5.94 -26.32 32.47
N ALA A 25 -6.94 -25.78 33.18
CA ALA A 25 -7.73 -26.54 34.14
C ALA A 25 -9.00 -27.07 33.44
N PRO A 26 -9.40 -28.34 33.69
CA PRO A 26 -10.59 -28.93 33.05
C PRO A 26 -11.87 -28.54 33.80
N GLY A 27 -12.83 -27.95 33.10
CA GLY A 27 -14.21 -27.79 33.57
C GLY A 27 -15.04 -29.03 33.18
N THR A 28 -15.70 -29.62 34.18
CA THR A 28 -16.61 -30.77 34.09
C THR A 28 -17.87 -30.48 33.26
N PRO A 29 -18.45 -31.46 32.53
CA PRO A 29 -19.64 -31.28 31.72
C PRO A 29 -20.93 -31.40 32.56
N ALA A 30 -21.90 -30.52 32.31
CA ALA A 30 -23.27 -30.66 32.81
C ALA A 30 -24.18 -31.24 31.70
N PRO A 31 -25.20 -32.04 32.06
CA PRO A 31 -25.81 -33.01 31.16
C PRO A 31 -26.91 -32.42 30.27
N SER A 32 -27.07 -33.08 29.13
CA SER A 32 -28.16 -32.95 28.17
C SER A 32 -29.52 -33.34 28.77
N SER A 33 -30.55 -32.56 28.47
CA SER A 33 -31.93 -33.04 28.44
C SER A 33 -32.59 -32.61 27.14
N SER A 34 -32.87 -33.61 26.33
CA SER A 34 -33.67 -33.59 25.11
C SER A 34 -35.15 -33.66 25.44
N GLU A 35 -35.97 -32.76 24.90
CA GLU A 35 -37.36 -33.07 24.58
C GLU A 35 -37.70 -32.50 23.20
N GLN A 36 -38.25 -33.37 22.35
CA GLN A 36 -38.63 -33.15 20.97
C GLN A 36 -40.13 -32.83 20.90
N GLY A 37 -40.53 -31.89 20.04
CA GLY A 37 -41.92 -31.69 19.61
C GLY A 37 -42.09 -30.44 18.75
N PRO A 38 -42.91 -30.45 17.69
CA PRO A 38 -42.53 -29.90 16.39
C PRO A 38 -43.20 -28.56 16.07
N ASP A 39 -42.42 -27.61 15.56
CA ASP A 39 -42.87 -26.60 14.60
C ASP A 39 -41.63 -26.03 13.89
N GLU A 40 -41.46 -26.40 12.62
CA GLU A 40 -40.41 -25.90 11.74
C GLU A 40 -40.58 -24.39 11.51
N LYS A 41 -39.86 -23.59 12.28
CA LYS A 41 -39.22 -22.39 11.76
C LYS A 41 -37.72 -22.65 11.77
N ALA A 42 -37.15 -22.76 10.57
CA ALA A 42 -35.71 -22.75 10.39
C ALA A 42 -35.10 -21.60 11.21
N PRO A 43 -34.15 -21.88 12.13
CA PRO A 43 -33.52 -20.83 12.90
C PRO A 43 -32.61 -20.01 11.99
N ALA A 44 -32.48 -18.72 12.33
CA ALA A 44 -31.73 -17.69 11.65
C ALA A 44 -30.34 -18.15 11.19
N ALA A 45 -30.19 -18.40 9.89
CA ALA A 45 -28.89 -18.50 9.21
C ALA A 45 -28.44 -17.14 8.62
N HIS A 46 -29.21 -16.07 8.84
CA HIS A 46 -28.99 -14.78 8.19
C HIS A 46 -27.96 -13.89 8.93
N ASP A 47 -27.92 -13.94 10.26
CA ASP A 47 -27.08 -13.01 11.04
C ASP A 47 -25.59 -13.38 10.93
N ASP A 48 -25.25 -14.66 10.92
CA ASP A 48 -23.86 -15.15 10.84
C ASP A 48 -23.25 -14.89 9.44
N ASP A 49 -24.03 -15.06 8.37
CA ASP A 49 -23.60 -14.79 6.99
C ASP A 49 -23.43 -13.27 6.74
N GLU A 50 -24.28 -12.43 7.32
CA GLU A 50 -24.17 -10.97 7.25
C GLU A 50 -22.95 -10.46 8.03
N LEU A 51 -22.73 -10.95 9.25
CA LEU A 51 -21.55 -10.64 10.07
C LEU A 51 -20.25 -11.10 9.41
N LEU A 52 -20.25 -12.28 8.77
CA LEU A 52 -19.10 -12.78 8.02
C LEU A 52 -18.83 -11.91 6.78
N SER A 53 -19.88 -11.43 6.11
CA SER A 53 -19.75 -10.51 4.97
C SER A 53 -19.19 -9.14 5.36
N GLU A 54 -19.60 -8.59 6.52
CA GLU A 54 -19.10 -7.32 7.07
C GLU A 54 -17.66 -7.44 7.56
N ALA A 55 -17.32 -8.55 8.23
CA ALA A 55 -15.96 -8.84 8.66
C ALA A 55 -15.01 -8.98 7.46
N LEU A 56 -15.44 -9.69 6.40
CA LEU A 56 -14.71 -9.80 5.14
C LEU A 56 -14.54 -8.43 4.44
N GLU A 57 -15.57 -7.59 4.44
CA GLU A 57 -15.51 -6.25 3.86
C GLU A 57 -14.51 -5.39 4.62
N THR A 58 -14.62 -5.38 5.95
CA THR A 58 -13.75 -4.63 6.85
C THR A 58 -12.29 -5.09 6.71
N ALA A 59 -12.03 -6.39 6.68
CA ALA A 59 -10.68 -6.92 6.50
C ALA A 59 -10.06 -6.51 5.15
N ASN A 60 -10.84 -6.56 4.06
CA ASN A 60 -10.38 -6.13 2.74
C ASN A 60 -10.19 -4.60 2.64
N ARG A 61 -11.09 -3.80 3.23
CA ARG A 61 -10.91 -2.34 3.35
C ARG A 61 -9.61 -2.00 4.06
N ASN A 62 -9.38 -2.65 5.20
CA ASN A 62 -8.18 -2.45 6.00
C ASN A 62 -6.92 -2.89 5.26
N TYR A 63 -6.98 -3.97 4.47
CA TYR A 63 -5.89 -4.42 3.60
C TYR A 63 -5.58 -3.41 2.50
N VAL A 64 -6.59 -2.92 1.78
CA VAL A 64 -6.39 -1.90 0.72
C VAL A 64 -5.88 -0.58 1.31
N ALA A 65 -6.33 -0.20 2.50
CA ALA A 65 -5.81 0.97 3.20
C ALA A 65 -4.35 0.78 3.64
N ALA A 66 -4.00 -0.36 4.22
CA ALA A 66 -2.62 -0.69 4.62
C ALA A 66 -1.68 -0.74 3.41
N LYS A 67 -2.14 -1.29 2.28
CA LYS A 67 -1.41 -1.26 1.01
C LYS A 67 -1.17 0.16 0.51
N GLY A 68 -2.19 1.02 0.54
CA GLY A 68 -2.06 2.43 0.16
C GLY A 68 -1.05 3.20 1.04
N LYS A 69 -1.02 2.90 2.34
CA LYS A 69 0.01 3.43 3.26
C LYS A 69 1.40 2.90 2.92
N LEU A 70 1.52 1.62 2.62
CA LEU A 70 2.79 0.98 2.26
C LEU A 70 3.39 1.57 0.98
N ASP A 71 2.56 1.80 -0.03
CA ASP A 71 3.01 2.40 -1.30
C ASP A 71 3.46 3.86 -1.11
N LYS A 72 2.79 4.63 -0.24
CA LYS A 72 3.24 5.97 0.16
C LYS A 72 4.54 5.94 0.94
N ALA A 73 4.68 5.02 1.90
CA ALA A 73 5.90 4.84 2.67
C ALA A 73 7.10 4.50 1.76
N ARG A 74 6.89 3.65 0.74
CA ARG A 74 7.91 3.35 -0.29
C ARG A 74 8.29 4.56 -1.13
N GLN A 75 7.31 5.37 -1.54
CA GLN A 75 7.59 6.61 -2.26
C GLN A 75 8.39 7.60 -1.41
N GLN A 76 8.04 7.72 -0.13
CA GLN A 76 8.77 8.58 0.81
C GLN A 76 10.18 8.06 1.09
N GLN A 77 10.34 6.74 1.24
CA GLN A 77 11.65 6.10 1.36
C GLN A 77 12.54 6.42 0.16
N LYS A 78 12.00 6.37 -1.07
CA LYS A 78 12.78 6.73 -2.26
C LYS A 78 13.28 8.18 -2.20
N LYS A 79 12.43 9.13 -1.82
CA LYS A 79 12.81 10.54 -1.69
C LYS A 79 13.89 10.74 -0.62
N LEU A 80 13.71 10.14 0.55
CA LEU A 80 14.67 10.21 1.65
C LEU A 80 16.01 9.54 1.26
N ALA A 81 15.99 8.50 0.43
CA ALA A 81 17.20 7.85 -0.07
C ALA A 81 17.97 8.77 -1.02
N ASP A 82 17.26 9.49 -1.89
CA ASP A 82 17.85 10.50 -2.77
C ASP A 82 18.44 11.67 -1.95
N GLU A 83 17.73 12.16 -0.93
CA GLU A 83 18.21 13.21 -0.01
C GLU A 83 19.44 12.76 0.80
N ALA A 84 19.42 11.54 1.33
CA ALA A 84 20.55 10.98 2.07
C ALA A 84 21.79 10.89 1.17
N LYS A 85 21.62 10.43 -0.07
CA LYS A 85 22.71 10.35 -1.05
C LYS A 85 23.27 11.73 -1.38
N GLN A 86 22.42 12.73 -1.61
CA GLN A 86 22.86 14.10 -1.88
C GLN A 86 23.67 14.66 -0.71
N ALA A 87 23.19 14.51 0.53
CA ALA A 87 23.90 14.97 1.71
C ALA A 87 25.24 14.23 1.92
N GLU A 88 25.31 12.93 1.61
CA GLU A 88 26.57 12.18 1.64
C GLU A 88 27.57 12.64 0.56
N ASP A 89 27.09 12.97 -0.64
CA ASP A 89 27.95 13.46 -1.72
C ASP A 89 28.46 14.88 -1.43
N GLU A 90 27.65 15.76 -0.83
CA GLU A 90 28.08 17.06 -0.31
C GLU A 90 29.19 16.92 0.75
N LEU A 91 29.04 15.98 1.69
CA LEU A 91 30.08 15.71 2.70
C LEU A 91 31.41 15.28 2.06
N LYS A 92 31.36 14.44 1.02
CA LYS A 92 32.57 14.02 0.29
C LYS A 92 33.23 15.19 -0.43
N GLN A 93 32.43 16.10 -0.99
CA GLN A 93 32.94 17.29 -1.68
C GLN A 93 33.57 18.30 -0.72
N LEU A 94 33.03 18.45 0.49
CA LEU A 94 33.54 19.37 1.51
C LEU A 94 34.72 18.79 2.33
N ALA A 95 34.95 17.48 2.29
CA ALA A 95 36.01 16.83 3.06
C ALA A 95 37.43 17.36 2.76
N PRO A 96 37.86 17.58 1.49
CA PRO A 96 39.18 18.14 1.20
C PRO A 96 39.35 19.58 1.71
N ASP A 97 38.26 20.36 1.70
CA ASP A 97 38.27 21.73 2.20
C ASP A 97 38.51 21.76 3.72
N LEU A 98 37.87 20.85 4.46
CA LEU A 98 38.10 20.69 5.89
C LEU A 98 39.55 20.26 6.19
N GLU A 99 40.11 19.33 5.41
CA GLU A 99 41.51 18.90 5.57
C GLU A 99 42.49 20.07 5.38
N ARG A 100 42.28 20.90 4.36
CA ARG A 100 43.10 22.11 4.16
C ARG A 100 42.96 23.11 5.29
N ILE A 101 41.74 23.34 5.79
CA ILE A 101 41.50 24.22 6.94
C ILE A 101 42.25 23.70 8.16
N ALA A 102 42.13 22.41 8.46
CA ALA A 102 42.79 21.77 9.59
C ALA A 102 44.32 21.83 9.50
N ILE A 103 44.91 21.54 8.34
CA ILE A 103 46.36 21.62 8.11
C ILE A 103 46.85 23.07 8.24
N SER A 104 46.13 24.05 7.69
CA SER A 104 46.48 25.46 7.79
C SER A 104 46.45 25.95 9.24
N ALA A 105 45.37 25.63 9.95
CA ALA A 105 45.22 25.95 11.36
C ALA A 105 46.32 25.31 12.22
N TYR A 106 46.75 24.09 11.90
CA TYR A 106 47.84 23.40 12.59
C TYR A 106 49.22 24.01 12.31
N ARG A 107 49.51 24.37 11.05
CA ARG A 107 50.83 24.87 10.65
C ARG A 107 51.07 26.32 11.07
N VAL A 108 50.09 27.18 10.87
CA VAL A 108 50.22 28.61 11.17
C VAL A 108 49.83 28.85 12.62
N GLY A 109 48.69 28.33 13.05
CA GLY A 109 48.14 28.52 14.39
C GLY A 109 47.95 30.00 14.78
N PRO A 110 47.42 30.26 15.97
CA PRO A 110 47.24 31.63 16.46
C PRO A 110 48.58 32.38 16.64
N ALA A 111 49.64 31.68 17.04
CA ALA A 111 50.95 32.26 17.25
C ALA A 111 51.62 32.68 15.93
N GLY A 112 51.51 31.87 14.87
CA GLY A 112 52.04 32.22 13.56
C GLY A 112 51.25 33.35 12.90
N GLN A 113 49.93 33.42 13.09
CA GLN A 113 49.13 34.56 12.65
C GLN A 113 49.54 35.84 13.36
N ALA A 114 49.76 35.80 14.68
CA ALA A 114 50.27 36.93 15.44
C ALA A 114 51.67 37.36 14.95
N ALA A 115 52.57 36.41 14.68
CA ALA A 115 53.88 36.70 14.12
C ALA A 115 53.80 37.35 12.73
N MET A 116 52.89 36.90 11.85
CA MET A 116 52.65 37.47 10.52
C MET A 116 52.15 38.92 10.56
N LEU A 117 51.38 39.26 11.59
CA LEU A 117 50.89 40.62 11.83
C LEU A 117 52.02 41.51 12.39
N LEU A 118 52.84 40.98 13.29
CA LEU A 118 53.98 41.71 13.87
C LEU A 118 55.11 41.95 12.85
N ASP A 119 55.23 41.11 11.82
CA ASP A 119 56.16 41.27 10.69
C ASP A 119 55.63 42.23 9.59
N SER A 120 54.86 43.24 9.99
CA SER A 120 54.35 44.27 9.09
C SER A 120 55.30 45.47 9.02
N SER A 121 55.49 46.03 7.82
CA SER A 121 56.45 47.13 7.60
C SER A 121 55.84 48.53 7.82
N SER A 122 54.51 48.63 7.94
CA SER A 122 53.80 49.88 8.18
C SER A 122 52.42 49.63 8.83
N PRO A 123 51.78 50.64 9.42
CA PRO A 123 50.42 50.54 9.96
C PRO A 123 49.37 50.11 8.91
N ASP A 124 49.51 50.57 7.66
CA ASP A 124 48.60 50.21 6.57
C ASP A 124 48.77 48.73 6.16
N ASP A 125 50.01 48.22 6.11
CA ASP A 125 50.31 46.81 5.85
C ASP A 125 49.77 45.90 6.96
N PHE A 126 49.92 46.32 8.23
CA PHE A 126 49.31 45.63 9.36
C PHE A 126 47.79 45.49 9.19
N LEU A 127 47.11 46.60 8.87
CA LEU A 127 45.65 46.60 8.72
C LEU A 127 45.20 45.72 7.54
N ALA A 128 45.91 45.78 6.40
CA ALA A 128 45.63 44.94 5.24
C ALA A 128 45.77 43.44 5.55
N ARG A 129 46.83 43.04 6.27
CA ARG A 129 47.02 41.65 6.71
C ARG A 129 45.96 41.21 7.71
N ALA A 130 45.60 42.07 8.67
CA ALA A 130 44.56 41.80 9.65
C ALA A 130 43.19 41.56 8.97
N LEU A 131 42.83 42.38 7.99
CA LEU A 131 41.61 42.20 7.20
C LEU A 131 41.65 40.90 6.40
N GLY A 132 42.79 40.55 5.79
CA GLY A 132 42.95 39.30 5.06
C GLY A 132 42.81 38.05 5.94
N ILE A 133 43.39 38.07 7.15
CA ILE A 133 43.23 36.96 8.13
C ILE A 133 41.76 36.84 8.55
N ASN A 134 41.08 37.96 8.81
CA ASN A 134 39.68 37.96 9.20
C ASN A 134 38.78 37.39 8.09
N GLU A 135 39.03 37.76 6.83
CA GLU A 135 38.30 37.21 5.67
C GLU A 135 38.51 35.69 5.54
N ILE A 136 39.75 35.21 5.67
CA ILE A 136 40.05 33.77 5.63
C ILE A 136 39.32 33.02 6.75
N ASN A 137 39.32 33.57 7.96
CA ASN A 137 38.60 32.97 9.10
C ASN A 137 37.09 32.92 8.83
N ALA A 138 36.49 34.00 8.31
CA ALA A 138 35.08 34.02 7.95
C ALA A 138 34.71 32.96 6.89
N VAL A 139 35.55 32.78 5.87
CA VAL A 139 35.37 31.74 4.84
C VAL A 139 35.51 30.34 5.45
N ASN A 140 36.50 30.11 6.32
CA ASN A 140 36.71 28.82 6.96
C ASN A 140 35.54 28.44 7.87
N ASP A 141 35.05 29.40 8.66
CA ASP A 141 33.88 29.22 9.53
C ASP A 141 32.63 28.89 8.72
N GLY A 142 32.44 29.56 7.58
CA GLY A 142 31.38 29.25 6.62
C GLY A 142 31.44 27.80 6.13
N LYS A 143 32.61 27.33 5.68
CA LYS A 143 32.81 25.96 5.19
C LYS A 143 32.60 24.89 6.27
N VAL A 144 33.07 25.14 7.49
CA VAL A 144 32.81 24.25 8.64
C VAL A 144 31.31 24.21 8.96
N GLY A 145 30.64 25.35 8.87
CA GLY A 145 29.18 25.46 9.00
C GLY A 145 28.44 24.63 7.95
N GLU A 146 28.82 24.74 6.67
CA GLU A 146 28.25 23.96 5.57
C GLU A 146 28.42 22.45 5.78
N LEU A 147 29.61 22.02 6.20
CA LEU A 147 29.90 20.61 6.49
C LEU A 147 29.04 20.09 7.65
N ASN A 148 28.94 20.86 8.74
CA ASN A 148 28.10 20.49 9.88
C ASN A 148 26.62 20.40 9.48
N ALA A 149 26.14 21.32 8.63
CA ALA A 149 24.78 21.29 8.11
C ALA A 149 24.55 20.06 7.20
N ALA A 150 25.48 19.75 6.29
CA ALA A 150 25.41 18.55 5.45
C ALA A 150 25.41 17.26 6.29
N ARG A 151 26.23 17.21 7.35
CA ARG A 151 26.26 16.09 8.30
C ARG A 151 24.93 15.92 9.03
N ALA A 152 24.36 17.02 9.52
CA ALA A 152 23.06 17.00 10.18
C ALA A 152 21.96 16.52 9.23
N ARG A 153 21.94 17.00 7.98
CA ARG A 153 21.00 16.53 6.93
C ARG A 153 21.15 15.03 6.66
N ALA A 154 22.38 14.54 6.47
CA ALA A 154 22.64 13.12 6.21
C ALA A 154 22.17 12.23 7.37
N LEU A 155 22.44 12.62 8.62
CA LEU A 155 21.99 11.89 9.81
C LEU A 155 20.47 11.89 9.94
N ALA A 156 19.82 13.05 9.73
CA ALA A 156 18.36 13.16 9.78
C ALA A 156 17.69 12.29 8.70
N ALA A 157 18.21 12.32 7.47
CA ALA A 157 17.70 11.51 6.36
C ALA A 157 17.84 10.01 6.63
N LYS A 158 18.98 9.57 7.20
CA LYS A 158 19.19 8.16 7.60
C LYS A 158 18.21 7.71 8.69
N THR A 159 18.06 8.49 9.75
CA THR A 159 17.08 8.19 10.81
C THR A 159 15.66 8.12 10.24
N ALA A 160 15.30 9.05 9.34
CA ALA A 160 13.99 9.02 8.69
C ALA A 160 13.81 7.78 7.80
N LEU A 161 14.85 7.34 7.07
CA LEU A 161 14.83 6.10 6.29
C LEU A 161 14.59 4.86 7.17
N ASP A 162 15.29 4.76 8.30
CA ASP A 162 15.14 3.63 9.22
C ASP A 162 13.71 3.54 9.77
N LEU A 163 13.13 4.69 10.14
CA LEU A 163 11.73 4.76 10.56
C LEU A 163 10.76 4.37 9.43
N GLN A 164 11.02 4.76 8.17
CA GLN A 164 10.22 4.32 7.04
C GLN A 164 10.32 2.81 6.81
N VAL A 165 11.50 2.21 6.97
CA VAL A 165 11.68 0.75 6.86
C VAL A 165 10.89 0.02 7.93
N GLN A 166 10.94 0.48 9.19
CA GLN A 166 10.15 -0.09 10.29
C GLN A 166 8.64 0.00 10.03
N GLU A 167 8.16 1.15 9.55
CA GLU A 167 6.74 1.31 9.21
C GLU A 167 6.32 0.38 8.06
N GLN A 168 7.16 0.22 7.03
CA GLN A 168 6.90 -0.72 5.94
C GLN A 168 6.82 -2.18 6.44
N GLN A 169 7.70 -2.57 7.36
CA GLN A 169 7.67 -3.90 7.99
C GLN A 169 6.37 -4.09 8.78
N ARG A 170 5.98 -3.10 9.59
CA ARG A 170 4.73 -3.10 10.36
C ARG A 170 3.51 -3.23 9.45
N LEU A 171 3.43 -2.43 8.38
CA LEU A 171 2.33 -2.48 7.41
C LEU A 171 2.27 -3.84 6.69
N THR A 172 3.43 -4.40 6.33
CA THR A 172 3.50 -5.73 5.70
C THR A 172 3.00 -6.82 6.65
N ALA A 173 3.34 -6.76 7.94
CA ALA A 173 2.85 -7.69 8.94
C ALA A 173 1.33 -7.58 9.16
N VAL A 174 0.79 -6.35 9.21
CA VAL A 174 -0.65 -6.10 9.29
C VAL A 174 -1.37 -6.69 8.08
N MET A 175 -0.86 -6.45 6.86
CA MET A 175 -1.42 -7.00 5.63
C MET A 175 -1.38 -8.53 5.60
N ALA A 176 -0.30 -9.15 6.10
CA ALA A 176 -0.19 -10.60 6.20
C ALA A 176 -1.25 -11.19 7.15
N LYS A 177 -1.49 -10.55 8.29
CA LYS A 177 -2.54 -10.94 9.23
C LYS A 177 -3.94 -10.82 8.61
N GLN A 178 -4.24 -9.69 7.97
CA GLN A 178 -5.53 -9.47 7.31
C GLN A 178 -5.76 -10.49 6.19
N ARG A 179 -4.74 -10.82 5.41
CA ARG A 179 -4.81 -11.89 4.41
C ARG A 179 -5.18 -13.23 5.07
N GLN A 180 -4.54 -13.57 6.18
CA GLN A 180 -4.84 -14.81 6.92
C GLN A 180 -6.27 -14.82 7.45
N ASP A 181 -6.76 -13.70 7.98
CA ASP A 181 -8.12 -13.58 8.49
C ASP A 181 -9.14 -13.74 7.36
N VAL A 182 -8.91 -13.11 6.20
CA VAL A 182 -9.75 -13.31 5.00
C VAL A 182 -9.68 -14.76 4.52
N GLU A 183 -8.50 -15.40 4.49
CA GLU A 183 -8.39 -16.81 4.10
C GLU A 183 -9.19 -17.74 5.03
N LYS A 184 -9.13 -17.53 6.35
CA LYS A 184 -9.92 -18.30 7.33
C LYS A 184 -11.43 -18.12 7.12
N SER A 185 -11.88 -16.88 6.93
CA SER A 185 -13.29 -16.58 6.67
C SER A 185 -13.78 -17.22 5.36
N LEU A 186 -12.92 -17.33 4.34
CA LEU A 186 -13.26 -17.99 3.08
C LEU A 186 -13.26 -19.52 3.19
N ASP A 187 -12.39 -20.11 4.03
CA ASP A 187 -12.38 -21.55 4.29
C ASP A 187 -13.65 -21.98 5.03
N LEU A 188 -14.19 -21.14 5.93
CA LEU A 188 -15.50 -21.35 6.58
C LEU A 188 -16.66 -21.40 5.58
N LEU A 189 -16.53 -20.74 4.43
CA LEU A 189 -17.52 -20.70 3.35
C LEU A 189 -17.33 -21.81 2.30
N GLY A 190 -16.46 -22.81 2.55
CA GLY A 190 -16.29 -23.97 1.67
C GLY A 190 -15.38 -23.74 0.45
N GLY A 191 -14.44 -22.79 0.53
CA GLY A 191 -13.55 -22.41 -0.58
C GLY A 191 -12.50 -23.47 -0.94
N ASN A 192 -12.83 -24.43 -1.81
CA ASN A 192 -11.85 -25.39 -2.33
C ASN A 192 -10.79 -24.66 -3.20
N ARG A 193 -9.49 -24.84 -2.92
CA ARG A 193 -8.39 -24.19 -3.68
C ARG A 193 -8.03 -24.98 -4.93
N GLN A 194 -8.60 -24.65 -6.09
CA GLN A 194 -8.01 -25.02 -7.39
C GLN A 194 -8.09 -23.90 -8.43
N ILE A 195 -6.99 -23.74 -9.18
CA ILE A 195 -6.67 -22.60 -10.05
C ILE A 195 -6.53 -23.09 -11.50
N GLY A 196 -7.13 -22.34 -12.43
CA GLY A 196 -6.46 -21.91 -13.65
C GLY A 196 -6.74 -22.72 -14.92
N LYS A 197 -7.17 -22.00 -15.97
CA LYS A 197 -6.55 -21.95 -17.31
C LYS A 197 -7.46 -21.13 -18.24
N GLY A 198 -7.22 -19.83 -18.30
CA GLY A 198 -7.82 -18.95 -19.29
C GLY A 198 -6.74 -18.11 -19.95
N PHE A 199 -6.78 -17.99 -21.28
CA PHE A 199 -5.99 -17.01 -22.01
C PHE A 199 -6.48 -15.61 -21.58
N VAL A 200 -5.57 -14.81 -21.03
CA VAL A 200 -5.83 -13.43 -20.61
C VAL A 200 -4.95 -12.52 -21.45
N ALA A 201 -5.48 -11.38 -21.89
CA ALA A 201 -4.69 -10.35 -22.58
C ALA A 201 -3.41 -10.03 -21.80
N ALA A 202 -2.24 -10.05 -22.45
CA ALA A 202 -0.94 -9.88 -21.79
C ALA A 202 -0.80 -8.53 -21.08
N THR A 203 -1.48 -7.50 -21.60
CA THR A 203 -1.52 -6.15 -21.05
C THR A 203 -2.98 -5.71 -20.87
N SER A 204 -3.22 -4.78 -19.94
CA SER A 204 -4.53 -4.14 -19.76
C SER A 204 -4.37 -2.63 -19.77
N PRO A 205 -5.34 -1.88 -20.33
CA PRO A 205 -5.41 -0.44 -20.14
C PRO A 205 -5.40 -0.07 -18.66
N VAL A 206 -4.81 1.06 -18.35
CA VAL A 206 -4.78 1.62 -16.99
C VAL A 206 -6.00 2.53 -16.82
N ALA A 207 -6.94 2.12 -15.97
CA ALA A 207 -8.13 2.90 -15.61
C ALA A 207 -7.74 4.18 -14.90
N LYS A 208 -8.56 5.24 -14.94
CA LYS A 208 -8.44 6.42 -14.06
C LYS A 208 -8.72 6.05 -12.59
N ALA A 209 -7.95 6.65 -11.67
CA ALA A 209 -8.04 6.28 -10.25
C ALA A 209 -9.25 6.95 -9.62
N ALA A 210 -9.97 6.20 -8.80
CA ALA A 210 -10.96 6.74 -7.89
C ALA A 210 -10.25 7.60 -6.81
N PRO A 211 -10.90 8.70 -6.34
CA PRO A 211 -10.34 9.52 -5.28
C PRO A 211 -10.06 8.71 -4.01
N ARG A 212 -8.93 9.00 -3.36
CA ARG A 212 -8.51 8.39 -2.09
C ARG A 212 -8.36 9.45 -1.01
N ALA A 213 -8.50 9.03 0.25
CA ALA A 213 -8.18 9.86 1.40
C ALA A 213 -6.67 10.11 1.52
N ALA A 214 -6.29 11.05 2.40
CA ALA A 214 -4.90 11.43 2.65
C ALA A 214 -4.05 10.26 3.16
N ASP A 215 -4.65 9.28 3.83
CA ASP A 215 -4.00 8.06 4.31
C ASP A 215 -3.96 6.93 3.25
N GLY A 216 -4.48 7.19 2.04
CA GLY A 216 -4.54 6.22 0.96
C GLY A 216 -5.75 5.30 1.01
N SER A 217 -6.63 5.38 2.01
CA SER A 217 -7.85 4.59 2.06
C SER A 217 -8.93 5.08 1.09
N PHE A 218 -9.92 4.22 0.86
CA PHE A 218 -11.14 4.59 0.18
C PHE A 218 -12.24 4.91 1.19
N ARG A 219 -12.89 6.07 1.04
CA ARG A 219 -14.01 6.44 1.91
C ARG A 219 -15.27 5.63 1.54
N PRO A 220 -16.14 5.29 2.50
CA PRO A 220 -17.46 4.78 2.18
C PRO A 220 -18.22 5.79 1.32
N GLU A 221 -18.97 5.29 0.34
CA GLU A 221 -19.79 6.11 -0.57
C GLU A 221 -21.22 5.58 -0.60
N SER A 222 -22.18 6.49 -0.62
CA SER A 222 -23.59 6.16 -0.76
C SER A 222 -24.05 6.21 -2.23
N CYS A 223 -25.11 5.46 -2.52
CA CYS A 223 -25.85 5.44 -3.77
C CYS A 223 -26.42 6.84 -4.08
N THR A 224 -25.73 7.63 -4.90
CA THR A 224 -26.01 9.07 -5.09
C THR A 224 -25.89 9.54 -6.54
N LYS A 225 -25.44 8.67 -7.44
CA LYS A 225 -25.34 8.96 -8.88
C LYS A 225 -26.36 8.11 -9.62
N ASP A 226 -26.92 8.65 -10.69
CA ASP A 226 -27.81 7.88 -11.55
C ASP A 226 -27.04 6.69 -12.15
N ASP A 227 -27.65 5.51 -12.10
CA ASP A 227 -27.11 4.31 -12.72
C ASP A 227 -27.30 4.38 -14.24
N PRO A 228 -26.24 4.41 -15.07
CA PRO A 228 -26.39 4.42 -16.52
C PRO A 228 -26.87 3.09 -17.10
N THR A 229 -27.05 2.05 -16.28
CA THR A 229 -27.42 0.71 -16.70
C THR A 229 -28.84 0.29 -16.30
N THR A 230 -29.45 0.99 -15.33
CA THR A 230 -30.79 0.71 -14.82
C THR A 230 -31.51 2.01 -14.46
N SER A 231 -32.66 1.96 -13.79
CA SER A 231 -33.34 3.14 -13.23
C SER A 231 -32.95 3.44 -11.77
N GLY A 232 -31.92 2.76 -11.25
CA GLY A 232 -31.46 2.90 -9.87
C GLY A 232 -30.37 3.96 -9.68
N CYS A 233 -29.67 3.86 -8.56
CA CYS A 233 -28.50 4.68 -8.28
C CYS A 233 -27.24 3.83 -8.10
N ILE A 234 -26.09 4.46 -8.20
CA ILE A 234 -24.78 3.88 -7.91
C ILE A 234 -23.91 4.86 -7.13
N THR A 235 -22.83 4.37 -6.54
CA THR A 235 -21.81 5.25 -5.94
C THR A 235 -21.01 5.98 -7.02
N ALA A 236 -20.35 7.06 -6.65
CA ALA A 236 -19.47 7.79 -7.57
C ALA A 236 -18.32 6.90 -8.06
N ARG A 237 -17.82 6.00 -7.20
CA ARG A 237 -16.81 5.02 -7.55
C ARG A 237 -17.29 3.96 -8.53
N THR A 238 -18.48 3.41 -8.32
CA THR A 238 -19.08 2.47 -9.28
C THR A 238 -19.27 3.14 -10.63
N LEU A 239 -19.71 4.41 -10.66
CA LEU A 239 -19.81 5.17 -11.91
C LEU A 239 -18.44 5.38 -12.58
N ASN A 240 -17.38 5.65 -11.82
CA ASN A 240 -16.03 5.73 -12.35
C ASN A 240 -15.57 4.38 -12.93
N ALA A 241 -15.76 3.29 -12.19
CA ALA A 241 -15.41 1.94 -12.65
C ALA A 241 -16.18 1.54 -13.90
N TYR A 242 -17.48 1.87 -13.98
CA TYR A 242 -18.29 1.67 -15.19
C TYR A 242 -17.69 2.40 -16.40
N LYS A 243 -17.40 3.69 -16.25
CA LYS A 243 -16.84 4.53 -17.34
C LYS A 243 -15.48 4.02 -17.81
N GLU A 244 -14.59 3.67 -16.89
CA GLU A 244 -13.26 3.19 -17.24
C GLU A 244 -13.28 1.78 -17.84
N THR A 245 -14.22 0.93 -17.41
CA THR A 245 -14.43 -0.40 -18.02
C THR A 245 -14.94 -0.28 -19.46
N ARG A 246 -15.92 0.60 -19.72
CA ARG A 246 -16.40 0.93 -21.08
C ARG A 246 -15.28 1.50 -21.95
N LYS A 247 -14.49 2.44 -21.40
CA LYS A 247 -13.34 3.05 -22.07
C LYS A 247 -12.26 2.03 -22.44
N ALA A 248 -12.10 0.98 -21.64
CA ALA A 248 -11.20 -0.13 -21.94
C ALA A 248 -11.72 -1.09 -23.03
N GLY A 249 -12.92 -0.83 -23.59
CA GLY A 249 -13.50 -1.60 -24.70
C GLY A 249 -14.56 -2.62 -24.29
N PHE A 250 -14.84 -2.76 -23.00
CA PHE A 250 -15.83 -3.72 -22.48
C PHE A 250 -17.23 -3.12 -22.57
N ASN A 251 -17.84 -3.22 -23.75
CA ASN A 251 -19.08 -2.52 -24.11
C ASN A 251 -20.33 -3.42 -24.21
N ARG A 252 -20.27 -4.66 -23.72
CA ARG A 252 -21.45 -5.54 -23.65
C ARG A 252 -22.46 -5.07 -22.59
N PHE A 253 -23.61 -5.74 -22.47
CA PHE A 253 -24.63 -5.36 -21.50
C PHE A 253 -24.06 -5.36 -20.08
N ALA A 254 -24.53 -4.45 -19.23
CA ALA A 254 -24.20 -4.43 -17.81
C ALA A 254 -25.44 -4.06 -17.01
N SER A 255 -25.49 -4.47 -15.75
CA SER A 255 -26.54 -4.10 -14.79
C SER A 255 -25.90 -3.85 -13.43
N CYS A 256 -26.00 -2.62 -12.92
CA CYS A 256 -25.31 -2.21 -11.69
C CYS A 256 -26.23 -2.19 -10.47
N HIS A 257 -27.38 -1.55 -10.57
CA HIS A 257 -28.33 -1.48 -9.45
C HIS A 257 -29.46 -2.49 -9.56
N ARG A 258 -29.87 -3.05 -8.43
CA ARG A 258 -31.18 -3.70 -8.25
C ARG A 258 -31.56 -3.62 -6.78
N ASN A 259 -32.85 -3.47 -6.50
CA ASN A 259 -33.35 -3.43 -5.13
C ASN A 259 -33.38 -4.83 -4.49
N GLY A 260 -33.24 -4.90 -3.16
CA GLY A 260 -33.44 -6.11 -2.36
C GLY A 260 -32.15 -6.80 -1.87
N GLY A 261 -32.22 -7.36 -0.66
CA GLY A 261 -31.11 -8.03 0.03
C GLY A 261 -30.08 -7.07 0.65
N PRO A 262 -29.19 -7.56 1.54
CA PRO A 262 -28.13 -6.75 2.17
C PRO A 262 -26.87 -6.57 1.29
N PHE A 263 -26.92 -7.03 0.04
CA PHE A 263 -25.76 -7.16 -0.85
C PHE A 263 -25.35 -5.83 -1.53
N GLU A 264 -24.35 -5.91 -2.40
CA GLU A 264 -23.68 -4.75 -2.99
C GLU A 264 -24.48 -4.03 -4.08
N HIS A 265 -25.41 -4.72 -4.75
CA HIS A 265 -26.24 -4.10 -5.79
C HIS A 265 -27.21 -3.03 -5.26
N PRO A 266 -28.01 -3.27 -4.21
CA PRO A 266 -28.87 -2.23 -3.62
C PRO A 266 -28.10 -1.03 -3.06
N LYS A 267 -26.84 -1.25 -2.65
CA LYS A 267 -25.95 -0.19 -2.17
C LYS A 267 -25.35 0.64 -3.32
N GLY A 268 -25.59 0.25 -4.57
CA GLY A 268 -24.99 0.89 -5.74
C GLY A 268 -23.49 0.63 -5.88
N ARG A 269 -22.98 -0.43 -5.25
CA ARG A 269 -21.54 -0.79 -5.16
C ARG A 269 -21.15 -1.96 -6.05
N ALA A 270 -22.05 -2.47 -6.89
CA ALA A 270 -21.78 -3.60 -7.77
C ALA A 270 -22.19 -3.38 -9.23
N CYS A 271 -21.60 -4.17 -10.12
CA CYS A 271 -22.06 -4.31 -11.51
C CYS A 271 -21.84 -5.74 -12.03
N ASP A 272 -22.89 -6.27 -12.67
CA ASP A 272 -22.85 -7.51 -13.44
C ASP A 272 -22.61 -7.18 -14.91
N TRP A 273 -21.49 -7.64 -15.47
CA TRP A 273 -21.09 -7.40 -16.84
C TRP A 273 -21.33 -8.63 -17.71
N SER A 274 -22.30 -8.54 -18.59
CA SER A 274 -22.71 -9.64 -19.46
C SER A 274 -21.66 -10.01 -20.49
N LEU A 275 -21.71 -11.28 -20.89
CA LEU A 275 -20.97 -11.82 -22.02
C LEU A 275 -21.67 -11.55 -23.36
N ILE A 276 -22.85 -10.92 -23.38
CA ILE A 276 -23.59 -10.59 -24.60
C ILE A 276 -24.13 -9.15 -24.56
N ASN A 277 -24.61 -8.65 -25.70
CA ASN A 277 -25.04 -7.26 -25.82
C ASN A 277 -26.40 -6.94 -25.15
N LYS A 278 -27.16 -7.95 -24.70
CA LYS A 278 -28.44 -7.76 -24.00
C LYS A 278 -28.74 -8.95 -23.09
N GLY A 279 -29.07 -8.70 -21.82
CA GLY A 279 -29.38 -9.74 -20.84
C GLY A 279 -28.17 -10.56 -20.44
N PHE A 280 -28.39 -11.70 -19.79
CA PHE A 280 -27.36 -12.60 -19.29
C PHE A 280 -27.59 -14.01 -19.83
N VAL A 281 -26.54 -14.63 -20.36
CA VAL A 281 -26.57 -16.00 -20.89
C VAL A 281 -25.22 -16.65 -20.58
N HIS A 282 -25.26 -17.88 -20.08
CA HIS A 282 -24.07 -18.68 -19.81
C HIS A 282 -23.15 -18.71 -21.03
N ALA A 283 -21.84 -18.66 -20.82
CA ALA A 283 -20.88 -18.70 -21.90
C ALA A 283 -21.07 -19.95 -22.80
N GLN A 284 -21.39 -19.72 -24.06
CA GLN A 284 -21.65 -20.72 -25.10
C GLN A 284 -20.46 -20.93 -26.05
N ASN A 285 -19.51 -19.98 -26.10
CA ASN A 285 -18.42 -20.01 -27.07
C ASN A 285 -17.12 -19.38 -26.55
N LYS A 286 -16.05 -19.55 -27.33
CA LYS A 286 -14.69 -19.07 -27.00
C LYS A 286 -14.60 -17.55 -26.89
N ASP A 287 -15.34 -16.80 -27.70
CA ASP A 287 -15.35 -15.33 -27.64
C ASP A 287 -15.91 -14.83 -26.30
N GLN A 288 -17.02 -15.42 -25.82
CA GLN A 288 -17.64 -15.05 -24.56
C GLN A 288 -16.72 -15.36 -23.36
N ILE A 289 -16.09 -16.54 -23.35
CA ILE A 289 -15.10 -16.88 -22.31
C ILE A 289 -13.90 -15.93 -22.35
N LEU A 290 -13.37 -15.63 -23.54
CA LEU A 290 -12.23 -14.73 -23.70
C LEU A 290 -12.58 -13.30 -23.26
N TYR A 291 -13.78 -12.81 -23.61
CA TYR A 291 -14.29 -11.52 -23.17
C TYR A 291 -14.36 -11.45 -21.64
N GLY A 292 -14.99 -12.45 -20.99
CA GLY A 292 -15.09 -12.52 -19.53
C GLY A 292 -13.72 -12.59 -18.85
N ASN A 293 -12.80 -13.42 -19.35
CA ASN A 293 -11.42 -13.49 -18.84
C ASN A 293 -10.67 -12.15 -18.93
N ASN A 294 -10.76 -11.47 -20.07
CA ASN A 294 -10.11 -10.18 -20.29
C ASN A 294 -10.71 -9.08 -19.41
N LEU A 295 -12.04 -9.10 -19.23
CA LEU A 295 -12.73 -8.16 -18.36
C LEU A 295 -12.35 -8.36 -16.89
N ALA A 296 -12.44 -9.60 -16.38
CA ALA A 296 -12.03 -9.92 -15.03
C ALA A 296 -10.57 -9.52 -14.76
N ALA A 297 -9.68 -9.78 -15.72
CA ALA A 297 -8.28 -9.37 -15.61
C ALA A 297 -8.08 -7.85 -15.62
N PHE A 298 -8.83 -7.11 -16.44
CA PHE A 298 -8.80 -5.65 -16.43
C PHE A 298 -9.22 -5.11 -15.05
N LEU A 299 -10.31 -5.62 -14.48
CA LEU A 299 -10.81 -5.22 -13.16
C LEU A 299 -9.80 -5.53 -12.06
N ILE A 300 -9.20 -6.72 -12.09
CA ILE A 300 -8.20 -7.15 -11.10
C ILE A 300 -6.91 -6.32 -11.19
N ARG A 301 -6.39 -6.10 -12.40
CA ARG A 301 -5.17 -5.28 -12.60
C ARG A 301 -5.38 -3.83 -12.20
N ASN A 302 -6.61 -3.33 -12.32
CA ASN A 302 -7.00 -2.01 -11.90
C ASN A 302 -7.69 -1.98 -10.52
N ALA A 303 -7.67 -3.07 -9.76
CA ALA A 303 -8.44 -3.20 -8.52
C ALA A 303 -8.12 -2.10 -7.51
N ASP A 304 -6.83 -1.80 -7.37
CA ASP A 304 -6.35 -0.71 -6.52
C ASP A 304 -6.79 0.66 -7.06
N ARG A 305 -6.78 0.88 -8.37
CA ARG A 305 -7.17 2.17 -8.95
C ARG A 305 -8.68 2.39 -8.85
N LEU A 306 -9.48 1.34 -8.99
CA LEU A 306 -10.93 1.39 -9.01
C LEU A 306 -11.57 1.25 -7.62
N GLY A 307 -10.83 0.74 -6.63
CA GLY A 307 -11.35 0.43 -5.30
C GLY A 307 -12.26 -0.79 -5.31
N ILE A 308 -11.84 -1.85 -6.01
CA ILE A 308 -12.54 -3.14 -6.06
C ILE A 308 -12.47 -3.82 -4.69
N TYR A 309 -13.64 -4.25 -4.20
CA TYR A 309 -13.78 -5.13 -3.06
C TYR A 309 -13.55 -6.60 -3.47
N TYR A 310 -14.28 -7.09 -4.46
CA TYR A 310 -14.06 -8.41 -5.05
C TYR A 310 -14.54 -8.49 -6.51
N VAL A 311 -14.08 -9.51 -7.23
CA VAL A 311 -14.56 -9.88 -8.57
C VAL A 311 -14.98 -11.33 -8.55
N ILE A 312 -16.15 -11.67 -9.12
CA ILE A 312 -16.60 -13.04 -9.31
C ILE A 312 -16.68 -13.33 -10.80
N TRP A 313 -16.07 -14.44 -11.22
CA TRP A 313 -16.13 -14.91 -12.60
C TRP A 313 -15.99 -16.42 -12.62
N TYR A 314 -16.90 -17.09 -13.32
CA TYR A 314 -16.81 -18.50 -13.66
C TYR A 314 -16.60 -19.43 -12.44
N ARG A 315 -17.47 -19.28 -11.43
CA ARG A 315 -17.39 -20.01 -10.15
C ARG A 315 -16.11 -19.74 -9.36
N GLN A 316 -15.50 -18.58 -9.56
CA GLN A 316 -14.35 -18.13 -8.79
C GLN A 316 -14.59 -16.73 -8.25
N ILE A 317 -14.05 -16.44 -7.07
CA ILE A 317 -14.05 -15.11 -6.45
C ILE A 317 -12.61 -14.66 -6.21
N TRP A 318 -12.32 -13.41 -6.53
CA TRP A 318 -11.02 -12.76 -6.31
C TRP A 318 -11.15 -11.65 -5.29
N PHE A 319 -10.26 -11.63 -4.30
CA PHE A 319 -10.09 -10.50 -3.37
C PHE A 319 -8.69 -9.89 -3.49
N PRO A 320 -8.52 -8.58 -3.24
CA PRO A 320 -7.21 -7.93 -3.20
C PRO A 320 -6.20 -8.59 -2.26
N ALA A 321 -6.68 -9.13 -1.13
CA ALA A 321 -5.83 -9.75 -0.12
C ALA A 321 -5.38 -11.17 -0.47
N THR A 322 -6.27 -11.98 -1.05
CA THR A 322 -6.10 -13.45 -1.12
C THR A 322 -6.02 -14.02 -2.54
N GLY A 323 -6.33 -13.21 -3.56
CA GLY A 323 -6.38 -13.67 -4.94
C GLY A 323 -7.62 -14.52 -5.23
N TRP A 324 -7.55 -15.36 -6.27
CA TRP A 324 -8.64 -16.24 -6.69
C TRP A 324 -8.87 -17.40 -5.71
N LYS A 325 -10.14 -17.69 -5.44
CA LYS A 325 -10.65 -18.84 -4.70
C LYS A 325 -11.88 -19.40 -5.42
N SER A 326 -12.27 -20.65 -5.13
CA SER A 326 -13.54 -21.18 -5.62
C SER A 326 -14.72 -20.43 -5.01
N TYR A 327 -15.80 -20.36 -5.75
CA TYR A 327 -17.05 -19.72 -5.37
C TYR A 327 -18.23 -20.68 -5.57
N SER A 328 -19.07 -20.81 -4.55
CA SER A 328 -20.23 -21.71 -4.50
C SER A 328 -21.52 -20.99 -4.11
N GLY A 329 -21.60 -19.68 -4.32
CA GLY A 329 -22.83 -18.92 -4.06
C GLY A 329 -23.95 -19.24 -5.05
N ALA A 330 -25.12 -18.63 -4.83
CA ALA A 330 -26.37 -18.95 -5.53
C ALA A 330 -26.30 -18.80 -7.06
N SER A 331 -25.53 -17.84 -7.57
CA SER A 331 -25.24 -17.71 -9.01
C SER A 331 -23.87 -18.29 -9.32
N ASP A 332 -23.73 -19.08 -10.38
CA ASP A 332 -22.43 -19.64 -10.78
C ASP A 332 -21.52 -18.65 -11.52
N HIS A 333 -22.03 -17.46 -11.87
CA HIS A 333 -21.32 -16.41 -12.59
C HIS A 333 -20.65 -16.89 -13.88
N THR A 334 -21.26 -17.85 -14.57
CA THR A 334 -20.78 -18.34 -15.88
C THR A 334 -21.38 -17.56 -17.05
N ASP A 335 -22.30 -16.63 -16.77
CA ASP A 335 -23.04 -15.77 -17.70
C ASP A 335 -22.65 -14.28 -17.63
N HIS A 336 -21.87 -13.88 -16.61
CA HIS A 336 -21.37 -12.52 -16.42
C HIS A 336 -20.13 -12.46 -15.51
N VAL A 337 -19.36 -11.38 -15.64
CA VAL A 337 -18.34 -10.98 -14.65
C VAL A 337 -18.99 -10.03 -13.65
N HIS A 338 -19.02 -10.42 -12.38
CA HIS A 338 -19.50 -9.55 -11.31
C HIS A 338 -18.33 -8.80 -10.68
N MET A 339 -18.51 -7.50 -10.42
CA MET A 339 -17.59 -6.70 -9.60
C MET A 339 -18.33 -6.03 -8.47
N SER A 340 -17.67 -5.95 -7.32
CA SER A 340 -18.10 -5.18 -6.14
C SER A 340 -17.02 -4.21 -5.69
N LEU A 341 -17.43 -3.06 -5.16
CA LEU A 341 -16.59 -1.91 -4.84
C LEU A 341 -16.58 -1.64 -3.32
N LEU A 342 -15.44 -1.17 -2.82
CA LEU A 342 -15.30 -0.60 -1.48
C LEU A 342 -16.01 0.76 -1.40
#